data_AF-A0AA39VJW4-F1
#
_entry.id   AF-A0AA39VJW4-F1
#
_cell.length_a   1.000
_cell.length_b   1.000
_cell.length_c   1.000
_cell.angle_alpha   90.00
_cell.angle_beta   90.00
_cell.angle_gamma   90.00
#
_symmetry.space_group_name_H-M   'P 1'
#
loop_
_entity.id
_entity.type
_entity.pdbx_description
1 polymer ?
#
loop_
_entity_poly.entity_id
_entity_poly.type
_entity_poly.pdbx_seq_one_letter_code
_entity_poly.pdbx_strand_id
1 'polypeptide(L)'
;MDKMKIEEVQSTAKKQRIAAHTHIKGLGLEPNGTVMALATGFVGQAEAREASGLVVDMIWQKKMAGRALLLTGAPGTGKTALALGICQELGSKVPFCPMVGLEVYSSEVKKTEVLMENFRRAIGLRMKENKEVYEGEVTELSPEETDSVTGGYGKSISHVIIGLKTVKEELVACWSTKQWSSQKDGKEVMLLLQNLTLKRKSMFHFLKGKSTRRKRQFRM
;
A
#
# COMPACT_ATOMS: atom_id res chain seq x y z
N MET A 1 35.26 -26.33 2.74
CA MET A 1 33.83 -26.31 3.12
C MET A 1 33.60 -25.05 3.93
N ASP A 2 33.23 -23.96 3.26
CA ASP A 2 32.96 -22.70 3.94
C ASP A 2 31.61 -22.75 4.65
N LYS A 3 31.65 -22.58 5.98
CA LYS A 3 30.47 -22.47 6.84
C LYS A 3 29.77 -21.15 6.52
N MET A 4 28.59 -21.24 5.90
CA MET A 4 27.68 -20.11 5.71
C MET A 4 27.33 -19.50 7.08
N LYS A 5 27.83 -18.30 7.37
CA LYS A 5 27.47 -17.53 8.57
C LYS A 5 26.13 -16.85 8.31
N ILE A 6 25.09 -17.30 9.00
CA ILE A 6 23.79 -16.63 9.00
C ILE A 6 23.95 -15.37 9.84
N GLU A 7 23.89 -14.21 9.21
CA GLU A 7 23.77 -12.94 9.93
C GLU A 7 22.37 -12.84 10.51
N GLU A 8 22.27 -12.81 11.84
CA GLU A 8 21.04 -12.48 12.54
C GLU A 8 20.72 -11.01 12.28
N VAL A 9 19.88 -10.76 11.27
CA VAL A 9 19.35 -9.43 11.01
C VAL A 9 18.38 -9.11 12.15
N GLN A 10 18.88 -8.43 13.19
CA GLN A 10 18.02 -7.80 14.18
C GLN A 10 17.04 -6.90 13.41
N SER A 11 15.75 -7.07 13.67
CA SER A 11 14.68 -6.38 12.98
C SER A 11 14.92 -4.86 13.05
N THR A 12 15.50 -4.31 12.00
CA THR A 12 15.63 -2.87 11.76
C THR A 12 14.26 -2.37 11.32
N ALA A 13 13.27 -2.47 12.20
CA ALA A 13 12.08 -1.65 12.09
C ALA A 13 12.59 -0.21 12.02
N LYS A 14 12.54 0.39 10.82
CA LYS A 14 13.21 1.66 10.48
C LYS A 14 12.99 2.65 11.62
N LYS A 15 14.07 3.00 12.34
CA LYS A 15 14.03 3.95 13.44
C LYS A 15 13.50 5.27 12.89
N GLN A 16 12.26 5.62 13.25
CA GLN A 16 11.69 6.90 12.85
C GLN A 16 12.48 8.01 13.54
N ARG A 17 12.93 8.99 12.75
CA ARG A 17 13.62 10.18 13.27
C ARG A 17 12.64 11.00 14.10
N ILE A 18 13.06 11.45 15.27
CA ILE A 18 12.25 12.30 16.16
C ILE A 18 12.21 13.71 15.55
N ALA A 19 11.01 14.25 15.37
CA ALA A 19 10.78 15.61 14.87
C ALA A 19 9.91 16.39 15.86
N ALA A 20 9.76 17.70 15.68
CA ALA A 20 9.01 18.55 16.61
C ALA A 20 7.59 18.05 16.90
N HIS A 21 6.93 17.40 15.93
CA HIS A 21 5.55 16.91 16.04
C HIS A 21 5.41 15.38 16.10
N THR A 22 6.50 14.61 16.30
CA THR A 22 6.40 13.13 16.38
C THR A 22 5.63 12.61 17.59
N HIS A 23 5.40 13.44 18.60
CA HIS A 23 4.62 13.08 19.79
C HIS A 23 3.09 13.04 19.52
N ILE A 24 2.64 13.64 18.41
CA ILE A 24 1.23 13.73 18.05
C ILE A 24 0.80 12.45 17.33
N LYS A 25 -0.16 11.74 17.92
CA LYS A 25 -0.65 10.44 17.41
C LYS A 25 -2.10 10.46 16.93
N GLY A 26 -2.82 11.57 17.15
CA GLY A 26 -4.23 11.74 16.82
C GLY A 26 -4.81 12.97 17.52
N LEU A 27 -6.09 13.25 17.31
CA LEU A 27 -6.76 14.41 17.92
C LEU A 27 -7.19 14.16 19.37
N GLY A 28 -7.28 12.90 19.82
CA GLY A 28 -7.55 12.54 21.21
C GLY A 28 -8.97 12.91 21.65
N LEU A 29 -9.92 12.67 20.76
CA LEU A 29 -11.35 12.85 21.00
C LEU A 29 -11.96 11.51 21.42
N GLU A 30 -12.98 11.58 22.25
CA GLU A 30 -13.84 10.44 22.53
C GLU A 30 -14.82 10.18 21.36
N PRO A 31 -15.45 8.99 21.28
CA PRO A 31 -16.42 8.68 20.23
C PRO A 31 -17.65 9.60 20.20
N ASN A 32 -17.92 10.29 21.30
CA ASN A 32 -18.98 11.30 21.43
C ASN A 32 -18.57 12.69 20.89
N GLY A 33 -17.33 12.85 20.42
CA GLY A 33 -16.77 14.13 19.95
C GLY A 33 -16.20 15.02 21.06
N THR A 34 -16.26 14.60 22.33
CA THR A 34 -15.73 15.39 23.45
C THR A 34 -14.22 15.28 23.56
N VAL A 35 -13.58 16.34 24.05
CA VAL A 35 -12.12 16.43 24.11
C VAL A 35 -11.59 15.87 25.43
N MET A 36 -10.65 14.94 25.35
CA MET A 36 -9.89 14.51 26.51
C MET A 36 -8.73 15.48 26.78
N ALA A 37 -8.64 15.97 28.02
CA ALA A 37 -7.71 17.03 28.42
C ALA A 37 -6.22 16.70 28.14
N LEU A 38 -5.84 15.43 28.30
CA LEU A 38 -4.51 14.90 28.03
C LEU A 38 -4.63 13.61 27.22
N ALA A 39 -4.57 13.72 25.90
CA ALA A 39 -4.69 12.56 25.01
C ALA A 39 -3.86 12.74 23.74
N THR A 40 -3.32 11.62 23.24
CA THR A 40 -2.66 11.49 21.92
C THR A 40 -1.59 12.54 21.59
N GLY A 41 -0.95 13.10 22.61
CA GLY A 41 0.12 14.10 22.48
C GLY A 41 -0.35 15.56 22.52
N PHE A 42 -1.66 15.83 22.61
CA PHE A 42 -2.19 17.18 22.81
C PHE A 42 -2.43 17.49 24.28
N VAL A 43 -2.26 18.77 24.62
CA VAL A 43 -2.56 19.36 25.92
C VAL A 43 -3.38 20.62 25.70
N GLY A 44 -4.58 20.70 26.26
CA GLY A 44 -5.47 21.85 26.10
C GLY A 44 -6.03 22.00 24.68
N GLN A 45 -6.29 23.25 24.25
CA GLN A 45 -6.89 23.61 22.96
C GLN A 45 -8.19 22.81 22.68
N ALA A 46 -9.10 22.79 23.65
CA ALA A 46 -10.32 21.99 23.58
C ALA A 46 -11.19 22.37 22.38
N GLU A 47 -11.56 23.65 22.25
CA GLU A 47 -12.43 24.12 21.17
C GLU A 47 -11.86 23.81 19.77
N ALA A 48 -10.54 24.02 19.59
CA ALA A 48 -9.89 23.75 18.30
C ALA A 48 -9.82 22.26 17.97
N ARG A 49 -9.64 21.39 18.98
CA ARG A 49 -9.64 19.93 18.81
C ARG A 49 -11.03 19.41 18.51
N GLU A 50 -12.04 19.89 19.20
CA GLU A 50 -13.45 19.56 18.95
C GLU A 50 -13.87 19.96 17.53
N ALA A 51 -13.56 21.19 17.12
CA ALA A 51 -13.79 21.67 15.76
C ALA A 51 -13.03 20.83 14.72
N SER A 52 -11.79 20.42 15.01
CA SER A 52 -11.01 19.53 14.13
C SER A 52 -11.64 18.14 14.01
N GLY A 53 -12.25 17.62 15.08
CA GLY A 53 -13.03 16.39 15.07
C GLY A 53 -14.21 16.44 14.11
N LEU A 54 -14.98 17.52 14.17
CA LEU A 54 -16.08 17.76 13.22
C LEU A 54 -15.58 17.79 11.77
N VAL A 55 -14.41 18.36 11.52
CA VAL A 55 -13.80 18.35 10.17
C VAL A 55 -13.45 16.92 9.74
N VAL A 56 -12.85 16.11 10.61
CA VAL A 56 -12.55 14.70 10.32
C VAL A 56 -13.84 13.93 9.96
N ASP A 57 -14.92 14.16 10.70
CA ASP A 57 -16.22 13.56 10.41
C ASP A 57 -16.78 14.01 9.07
N MET A 58 -16.67 15.31 8.73
CA MET A 58 -17.08 15.82 7.43
C MET A 58 -16.24 15.22 6.29
N ILE A 59 -14.96 14.95 6.51
CA ILE A 59 -14.08 14.27 5.54
C ILE A 59 -14.53 12.83 5.34
N TRP A 60 -14.84 12.09 6.41
CA TRP A 60 -15.36 10.72 6.31
C TRP A 60 -16.74 10.65 5.64
N GLN A 61 -17.59 11.64 5.90
CA GLN A 61 -18.88 11.81 5.21
C GLN A 61 -18.74 12.35 3.78
N LYS A 62 -17.52 12.66 3.33
CA LYS A 62 -17.20 13.22 2.00
C LYS A 62 -17.88 14.56 1.67
N LYS A 63 -18.30 15.32 2.68
CA LYS A 63 -18.98 16.62 2.49
C LYS A 63 -18.01 17.82 2.38
N MET A 64 -16.70 17.57 2.45
CA MET A 64 -15.65 18.58 2.39
C MET A 64 -15.12 18.90 0.98
N ALA A 65 -15.72 18.36 -0.08
CA ALA A 65 -15.25 18.61 -1.44
C ALA A 65 -15.29 20.12 -1.79
N GLY A 66 -14.16 20.66 -2.25
CA GLY A 66 -14.04 22.07 -2.64
C GLY A 66 -14.05 23.08 -1.50
N ARG A 67 -13.92 22.64 -0.24
CA ARG A 67 -13.89 23.51 0.94
C ARG A 67 -12.46 23.66 1.47
N ALA A 68 -12.16 24.84 2.01
CA ALA A 68 -10.88 25.12 2.67
C ALA A 68 -11.09 25.28 4.19
N LEU A 69 -10.14 24.78 4.96
CA LEU A 69 -10.05 25.01 6.40
C LEU A 69 -8.88 25.97 6.68
N LEU A 70 -9.17 27.10 7.32
CA LEU A 70 -8.14 28.06 7.74
C LEU A 70 -7.94 27.98 9.26
N LEU A 71 -6.71 27.68 9.68
CA LEU A 71 -6.32 27.69 11.08
C LEU A 71 -5.64 29.02 11.40
N THR A 72 -6.26 29.84 12.25
CA THR A 72 -5.76 31.16 12.65
C THR A 72 -5.28 31.16 14.10
N GLY A 73 -4.42 32.11 14.46
CA GLY A 73 -3.91 32.29 15.83
C GLY A 73 -2.43 32.70 15.88
N ALA A 74 -1.97 33.12 17.05
CA ALA A 74 -0.59 33.55 17.30
C ALA A 74 0.46 32.45 16.97
N PRO A 75 1.72 32.79 16.64
CA PRO A 75 2.76 31.77 16.46
C PRO A 75 2.94 30.93 17.74
N GLY A 76 3.27 29.64 17.58
CA GLY A 76 3.46 28.73 18.72
C GLY A 76 2.18 28.11 19.31
N THR A 77 0.98 28.47 18.84
CA THR A 77 -0.30 27.93 19.38
C THR A 77 -0.69 26.52 18.89
N GLY A 78 0.20 25.80 18.19
CA GLY A 78 -0.07 24.43 17.77
C GLY A 78 -0.96 24.25 16.52
N LYS A 79 -1.06 25.26 15.64
CA LYS A 79 -1.79 25.14 14.36
C LYS A 79 -1.29 23.99 13.49
N THR A 80 0.02 23.90 13.28
CA THR A 80 0.65 22.80 12.52
C THR A 80 0.46 21.46 13.22
N ALA A 81 0.50 21.46 14.56
CA ALA A 81 0.22 20.29 15.37
C ALA A 81 -1.21 19.77 15.12
N LEU A 82 -2.22 20.64 15.14
CA LEU A 82 -3.62 20.30 14.84
C LEU A 82 -3.78 19.72 13.44
N ALA A 83 -3.16 20.31 12.41
CA ALA A 83 -3.20 19.79 11.05
C ALA A 83 -2.61 18.37 10.94
N LEU A 84 -1.50 18.12 11.63
CA LEU A 84 -0.91 16.78 11.72
C LEU A 84 -1.79 15.82 12.53
N GLY A 85 -2.45 16.30 13.59
CA GLY A 85 -3.43 15.54 14.36
C GLY A 85 -4.59 15.05 13.49
N ILE A 86 -5.17 15.93 12.67
CA ILE A 86 -6.20 15.58 11.68
C ILE A 86 -5.68 14.50 10.72
N CYS A 87 -4.46 14.66 10.20
CA CYS A 87 -3.85 13.68 9.31
C CYS A 87 -3.71 12.29 9.97
N GLN A 88 -3.25 12.25 11.23
CA GLN A 88 -3.09 10.98 11.95
C GLN A 88 -4.44 10.31 12.23
N GLU A 89 -5.48 11.10 12.52
CA GLU A 89 -6.84 10.60 12.77
C GLU A 89 -7.47 9.97 11.51
N LEU A 90 -7.25 10.58 10.34
CA LEU A 90 -7.68 10.01 9.05
C LEU A 90 -6.91 8.73 8.70
N GLY A 91 -5.68 8.60 9.21
CA GLY A 91 -4.79 7.46 9.05
C GLY A 91 -4.17 7.35 7.67
N SER A 92 -3.35 6.30 7.47
CA SER A 92 -2.62 6.03 6.21
C SER A 92 -3.49 5.75 4.99
N LYS A 93 -4.82 5.80 5.15
CA LYS A 93 -5.74 5.53 4.06
C LYS A 93 -5.97 6.76 3.18
N VAL A 94 -5.93 7.94 3.76
CA VAL A 94 -6.15 9.20 3.05
C VAL A 94 -4.77 9.81 2.78
N PRO A 95 -4.44 10.19 1.53
CA PRO A 95 -3.20 10.88 1.25
C PRO A 95 -3.22 12.27 1.91
N PHE A 96 -2.09 12.65 2.49
CA PHE A 96 -1.89 13.97 3.08
C PHE A 96 -0.61 14.56 2.50
N CYS A 97 -0.72 15.78 1.98
CA CYS A 97 0.39 16.48 1.32
C CYS A 97 0.66 17.79 2.07
N PRO A 98 1.64 17.80 3.00
CA PRO A 98 2.11 19.05 3.60
C PRO A 98 2.95 19.80 2.56
N MET A 99 2.65 21.09 2.38
CA MET A 99 3.38 21.99 1.49
C MET A 99 3.72 23.27 2.23
N VAL A 100 4.91 23.80 1.99
CA VAL A 100 5.32 25.12 2.48
C VAL A 100 5.08 26.16 1.38
N GLY A 101 4.55 27.34 1.74
CA GLY A 101 4.20 28.37 0.75
C GLY A 101 5.38 28.85 -0.11
N LEU A 102 6.61 28.76 0.39
CA LEU A 102 7.82 29.09 -0.36
C LEU A 102 8.14 28.08 -1.47
N GLU A 103 7.70 26.82 -1.34
CA GLU A 103 7.90 25.78 -2.35
C GLU A 103 7.14 26.04 -3.64
N VAL A 104 6.14 26.94 -3.60
CA VAL A 104 5.34 27.35 -4.78
C VAL A 104 6.15 28.24 -5.74
N TYR A 105 7.19 28.91 -5.24
CA TYR A 105 8.01 29.81 -6.04
C TYR A 105 9.16 29.02 -6.69
N SER A 106 9.06 28.82 -8.01
CA SER A 106 10.10 28.18 -8.82
C SER A 106 10.43 29.04 -10.05
N SER A 107 11.68 28.94 -10.53
CA SER A 107 12.14 29.57 -11.77
C SER A 107 11.78 28.77 -13.02
N GLU A 108 11.64 27.46 -12.89
CA GLU A 108 11.44 26.54 -14.03
C GLU A 108 9.96 26.30 -14.32
N VAL A 109 9.12 26.30 -13.28
CA VAL A 109 7.72 25.90 -13.34
C VAL A 109 6.82 27.04 -12.89
N LYS A 110 5.70 27.23 -13.59
CA LYS A 110 4.69 28.25 -13.23
C LYS A 110 4.09 27.93 -11.86
N LYS A 111 3.88 28.97 -11.04
CA LYS A 111 3.26 28.87 -9.69
C LYS A 111 1.95 28.07 -9.68
N THR A 112 1.12 28.25 -10.71
CA THR A 112 -0.16 27.54 -10.83
C THR A 112 0.02 26.04 -11.09
N GLU A 113 1.05 25.65 -11.82
CA GLU A 113 1.34 24.24 -12.11
C GLU A 113 1.80 23.52 -10.84
N VAL A 114 2.68 24.16 -10.06
CA VAL A 114 3.11 23.63 -8.76
C VAL A 114 1.91 23.40 -7.83
N LEU A 115 0.96 24.34 -7.77
CA LEU A 115 -0.27 24.17 -6.98
C LEU A 115 -1.15 23.04 -7.53
N MET A 116 -1.36 22.98 -8.85
CA MET A 116 -2.15 21.93 -9.48
C MET A 116 -1.56 20.54 -9.26
N GLU A 117 -0.24 20.40 -9.30
CA GLU A 117 0.45 19.15 -9.00
C GLU A 117 0.18 18.69 -7.56
N ASN A 118 0.25 19.60 -6.59
CA ASN A 118 0.00 19.26 -5.19
C ASN A 118 -1.47 18.89 -4.92
N PHE A 119 -2.41 19.55 -5.60
CA PHE A 119 -3.81 19.10 -5.58
C PHE A 119 -3.98 17.69 -6.15
N ARG A 120 -3.28 17.34 -7.24
CA ARG A 120 -3.30 15.98 -7.78
C ARG A 120 -2.69 14.95 -6.82
N ARG A 121 -1.58 15.29 -6.15
CA ARG A 121 -0.94 14.44 -5.13
C ARG A 121 -1.83 14.22 -3.90
N ALA A 122 -2.65 15.21 -3.53
CA ALA A 122 -3.58 15.14 -2.41
C ALA A 122 -4.86 14.34 -2.71
N ILE A 123 -5.13 13.98 -3.97
CA ILE A 123 -6.30 13.18 -4.36
C ILE A 123 -5.90 11.72 -4.53
N GLY A 124 -6.43 10.85 -3.67
CA GLY A 124 -6.17 9.42 -3.72
C GLY A 124 -7.26 8.65 -4.46
N LEU A 125 -6.91 7.96 -5.54
CA LEU A 125 -7.77 6.99 -6.21
C LEU A 125 -7.45 5.58 -5.72
N ARG A 126 -8.50 4.80 -5.41
CA ARG A 126 -8.38 3.41 -4.96
C ARG A 126 -9.14 2.50 -5.90
N MET A 127 -8.41 1.82 -6.77
CA MET A 127 -8.97 0.80 -7.65
C MET A 127 -8.77 -0.57 -7.02
N LYS A 128 -9.84 -1.37 -7.00
CA LYS A 128 -9.78 -2.75 -6.55
C LYS A 128 -9.89 -3.64 -7.78
N GLU A 129 -8.82 -4.38 -8.04
CA GLU A 129 -8.75 -5.35 -9.11
C GLU A 129 -8.81 -6.76 -8.53
N ASN A 130 -9.58 -7.64 -9.16
CA ASN A 130 -9.58 -9.06 -8.82
C ASN A 130 -8.72 -9.77 -9.85
N LYS A 131 -7.62 -10.38 -9.41
CA LYS A 131 -6.72 -11.17 -10.26
C LYS A 131 -6.79 -12.64 -9.84
N GLU A 132 -6.99 -13.52 -10.80
CA GLU A 132 -6.88 -14.96 -10.60
C GLU A 132 -5.41 -15.36 -10.78
N VAL A 133 -4.86 -16.09 -9.81
CA VAL A 133 -3.45 -16.48 -9.78
C VAL A 133 -3.40 -17.97 -9.47
N TYR A 134 -2.56 -18.70 -10.20
CA TYR A 134 -2.22 -20.08 -9.91
C TYR A 134 -0.99 -20.10 -8.98
N GLU A 135 -1.13 -20.70 -7.81
CA GLU A 135 -0.05 -20.84 -6.82
C GLU A 135 0.09 -22.32 -6.45
N GLY A 136 1.32 -22.83 -6.45
CA GLY A 136 1.64 -24.21 -6.11
C GLY A 136 3.14 -24.48 -6.24
N GLU A 137 3.60 -25.57 -5.63
CA GLU A 137 4.95 -26.11 -5.84
C GLU A 137 5.01 -26.78 -7.21
N VAL A 138 6.08 -26.54 -7.97
CA VAL A 138 6.23 -27.16 -9.30
C VAL A 138 6.64 -28.62 -9.12
N THR A 139 5.79 -29.55 -9.56
CA THR A 139 6.08 -30.99 -9.53
C THR A 139 6.68 -31.48 -10.85
N GLU A 140 6.11 -31.04 -11.96
CA GLU A 140 6.52 -31.48 -13.29
C GLU A 140 6.59 -30.30 -14.26
N LEU A 141 7.57 -30.35 -15.15
CA LEU A 141 7.74 -29.37 -16.22
C LEU A 141 8.11 -30.11 -17.51
N SER A 142 7.14 -30.25 -18.42
CA SER A 142 7.34 -30.95 -19.68
C SER A 142 7.05 -30.02 -20.88
N PRO A 143 8.05 -29.75 -21.74
CA PRO A 143 7.83 -29.02 -22.97
C PRO A 143 7.18 -29.93 -24.01
N GLU A 144 6.15 -29.42 -24.69
CA GLU A 144 5.54 -30.04 -25.86
C GLU A 144 6.16 -29.42 -27.12
N GLU A 145 6.87 -30.27 -27.87
CA GLU A 145 7.58 -29.89 -29.09
C GLU A 145 6.65 -30.08 -30.29
N THR A 146 6.57 -29.07 -31.15
CA THR A 146 5.87 -29.17 -32.44
C THR A 146 6.86 -28.91 -33.58
N ASP A 147 6.63 -29.57 -34.71
CA ASP A 147 7.44 -29.37 -35.91
C ASP A 147 7.28 -27.93 -36.43
N SER A 148 8.41 -27.25 -36.61
CA SER A 148 8.46 -25.86 -37.05
C SER A 148 8.01 -25.75 -38.50
N VAL A 149 6.99 -24.90 -38.78
CA VAL A 149 6.48 -24.61 -40.13
C VAL A 149 7.53 -23.89 -41.01
N THR A 150 8.55 -23.27 -40.40
CA THR A 150 9.65 -22.61 -41.09
C THR A 150 10.82 -23.60 -41.19
N GLY A 151 10.90 -24.31 -42.32
CA GLY A 151 11.89 -25.36 -42.55
C GLY A 151 13.33 -24.88 -42.33
N GLY A 152 14.02 -25.50 -41.36
CA GLY A 152 15.46 -25.33 -41.15
C GLY A 152 15.87 -25.37 -39.68
N TYR A 153 16.17 -26.58 -39.19
CA TYR A 153 16.91 -26.91 -37.97
C TYR A 153 16.44 -26.29 -36.64
N GLY A 154 15.54 -27.02 -35.96
CA GLY A 154 15.31 -26.88 -34.53
C GLY A 154 13.91 -27.32 -34.14
N LYS A 155 13.78 -28.15 -33.11
CA LYS A 155 12.46 -28.43 -32.52
C LYS A 155 11.98 -27.16 -31.83
N SER A 156 10.84 -26.62 -32.27
CA SER A 156 10.21 -25.47 -31.63
C SER A 156 9.25 -25.96 -30.56
N ILE A 157 9.50 -25.58 -29.30
CA ILE A 157 8.54 -25.77 -28.20
C ILE A 157 7.35 -24.85 -28.51
N SER A 158 6.12 -25.38 -28.46
CA SER A 158 4.88 -24.60 -28.62
C SER A 158 4.19 -24.35 -27.30
N HIS A 159 4.15 -25.37 -26.44
CA HIS A 159 3.51 -25.34 -25.14
C HIS A 159 4.41 -25.96 -24.06
N VAL A 160 4.22 -25.54 -22.82
CA VAL A 160 4.90 -26.10 -21.65
C VAL A 160 3.83 -26.53 -20.67
N ILE A 161 3.78 -27.80 -20.35
CA ILE A 161 2.89 -28.35 -19.34
C ILE A 161 3.60 -28.24 -17.99
N ILE A 162 2.92 -27.62 -17.03
CA ILE A 162 3.41 -27.38 -15.68
C ILE A 162 2.48 -28.08 -14.70
N GLY A 163 3.02 -29.02 -13.94
CA GLY A 163 2.38 -29.60 -12.76
C GLY A 163 2.60 -28.69 -11.55
N LEU A 164 1.51 -28.20 -10.96
CA LEU A 164 1.49 -27.41 -9.73
C LEU A 164 0.80 -28.21 -8.63
N LYS A 165 1.53 -28.50 -7.56
CA LYS A 165 1.01 -29.21 -6.39
C LYS A 165 0.82 -28.28 -5.22
N THR A 166 -0.32 -28.42 -4.58
CA THR A 166 -0.64 -27.79 -3.30
C THR A 166 -0.85 -28.87 -2.25
N VAL A 167 -1.00 -28.48 -0.98
CA VAL A 167 -1.26 -29.42 0.12
C VAL A 167 -2.55 -30.22 -0.06
N LYS A 168 -3.48 -29.73 -0.89
CA LYS A 168 -4.80 -30.35 -1.10
C LYS A 168 -4.95 -31.04 -2.44
N GLU A 169 -4.44 -30.43 -3.50
CA GLU A 169 -4.70 -30.84 -4.87
C GLU A 169 -3.47 -30.65 -5.75
N GLU A 170 -3.42 -31.44 -6.81
CA GLU A 170 -2.42 -31.37 -7.86
C GLU A 170 -3.12 -30.92 -9.15
N LEU A 171 -2.59 -29.87 -9.77
CA LEU A 171 -3.15 -29.20 -10.94
C LEU A 171 -2.13 -29.25 -12.07
N VAL A 172 -2.57 -29.63 -13.26
CA VAL A 172 -1.74 -29.59 -14.47
C VAL A 172 -2.22 -28.44 -15.34
N ALA A 173 -1.34 -27.48 -15.63
CA ALA A 173 -1.63 -26.31 -16.44
C ALA A 173 -0.76 -26.29 -17.70
N CYS A 174 -1.37 -26.07 -18.87
CA CYS A 174 -0.66 -25.90 -20.13
C CYS A 174 -0.41 -24.42 -20.41
N TRP A 175 0.86 -24.03 -20.51
CA TRP A 175 1.33 -22.66 -20.71
C TRP A 175 1.85 -22.48 -22.14
N SER A 176 1.66 -21.30 -22.71
CA SER A 176 2.26 -20.95 -24.01
C SER A 176 3.73 -20.55 -23.86
N THR A 177 4.49 -20.68 -24.94
CA THR A 177 5.91 -20.27 -24.99
C THR A 177 6.16 -18.79 -24.69
N LYS A 178 5.21 -17.90 -24.99
CA LYS A 178 5.30 -16.47 -24.63
C LYS A 178 5.20 -16.22 -23.13
N GLN A 179 4.35 -16.98 -22.43
CA GLN A 179 4.26 -16.89 -20.97
C GLN A 179 5.53 -17.47 -20.32
N TRP A 180 6.07 -18.54 -20.90
CA TRP A 180 7.33 -19.15 -20.45
C TRP A 180 8.55 -18.24 -20.64
N SER A 181 8.68 -17.55 -21.78
CA SER A 181 9.80 -16.64 -22.02
C SER A 181 9.78 -15.44 -21.06
N SER A 182 8.59 -14.89 -20.77
CA SER A 182 8.41 -13.82 -19.78
C SER A 182 8.86 -14.23 -18.37
N GLN A 183 8.76 -15.52 -18.03
CA GLN A 183 9.25 -16.06 -16.76
C GLN A 183 10.79 -16.11 -16.71
N LYS A 184 11.45 -16.40 -17.84
CA LYS A 184 12.92 -16.44 -17.94
C LYS A 184 13.56 -15.05 -17.94
N ASP A 185 12.91 -14.07 -18.56
CA ASP A 185 13.39 -12.68 -18.62
C ASP A 185 13.03 -11.90 -17.34
N GLY A 186 12.05 -12.41 -16.58
CA GLY A 186 11.54 -11.81 -15.35
C GLY A 186 12.45 -12.03 -14.15
N LYS A 187 13.19 -10.97 -13.78
CA LYS A 187 13.79 -10.73 -12.45
C LYS A 187 12.78 -10.74 -11.28
N GLU A 188 11.55 -11.22 -11.46
CA GLU A 188 10.46 -11.24 -10.48
C GLU A 188 10.19 -12.62 -9.84
N VAL A 189 10.75 -13.73 -10.35
CA VAL A 189 10.53 -15.06 -9.76
C VAL A 189 11.34 -15.28 -8.47
N MET A 190 12.30 -14.40 -8.17
CA MET A 190 13.17 -14.54 -6.99
C MET A 190 12.64 -13.86 -5.71
N LEU A 191 11.41 -13.33 -5.69
CA LEU A 191 10.87 -12.61 -4.51
C LEU A 191 9.66 -13.25 -3.81
N LEU A 192 9.15 -14.38 -4.30
CA LEU A 192 8.11 -15.13 -3.57
C LEU A 192 8.59 -16.43 -2.90
N LEU A 193 9.86 -16.83 -3.11
CA LEU A 193 10.42 -18.07 -2.55
C LEU A 193 11.36 -17.87 -1.34
N GLN A 194 11.42 -16.69 -0.71
CA GLN A 194 12.27 -16.48 0.48
C GLN A 194 11.55 -16.05 1.78
N ASN A 195 10.21 -16.12 1.88
CA ASN A 195 9.53 -15.76 3.13
C ASN A 195 8.49 -16.76 3.66
N LEU A 196 8.64 -18.05 3.32
CA LEU A 196 7.76 -19.11 3.81
C LEU A 196 8.51 -20.33 4.37
N THR A 197 9.51 -20.08 5.22
CA THR A 197 10.14 -21.13 6.06
C THR A 197 9.91 -20.94 7.56
N LEU A 198 8.96 -20.10 7.98
CA LEU A 198 8.52 -20.03 9.38
C LEU A 198 7.06 -19.59 9.51
N LYS A 199 6.14 -20.55 9.38
CA LYS A 199 4.92 -20.66 10.22
C LYS A 199 4.14 -21.92 9.85
N ARG A 200 4.51 -23.04 10.47
CA ARG A 200 3.59 -24.15 10.69
C ARG A 200 2.49 -23.68 11.66
N LYS A 201 1.24 -23.74 11.20
CA LYS A 201 0.03 -24.28 11.86
C LYS A 201 -1.22 -23.47 11.49
N SER A 202 -2.25 -24.25 11.16
CA SER A 202 -3.68 -23.91 11.15
C SER A 202 -4.16 -22.77 10.25
N MET A 203 -4.68 -23.10 9.07
CA MET A 203 -6.09 -22.86 8.77
C MET A 203 -6.45 -23.44 7.39
N PHE A 204 -7.17 -24.56 7.43
CA PHE A 204 -8.01 -25.01 6.33
C PHE A 204 -9.24 -24.10 6.28
N HIS A 205 -9.41 -23.31 5.21
CA HIS A 205 -10.69 -23.18 4.49
C HIS A 205 -10.56 -22.33 3.23
N PHE A 206 -10.90 -22.93 2.09
CA PHE A 206 -11.29 -22.29 0.82
C PHE A 206 -11.61 -23.47 -0.12
N LEU A 207 -12.82 -23.76 -0.62
CA LEU A 207 -13.89 -22.96 -1.25
C LEU A 207 -13.37 -22.12 -2.40
N LYS A 208 -13.82 -22.41 -3.64
CA LYS A 208 -13.75 -21.50 -4.80
C LYS A 208 -14.12 -20.09 -4.34
N GLY A 209 -13.12 -19.27 -4.06
CA GLY A 209 -13.34 -17.95 -3.54
C GLY A 209 -12.52 -16.98 -4.37
N LYS A 210 -13.23 -16.09 -5.05
CA LYS A 210 -12.64 -14.87 -5.58
C LYS A 210 -11.85 -14.24 -4.43
N SER A 211 -10.52 -14.19 -4.52
CA SER A 211 -9.66 -13.45 -3.58
C SER A 211 -9.96 -11.96 -3.73
N THR A 212 -11.08 -11.56 -3.14
CA THR A 212 -11.65 -10.23 -3.23
C THR A 212 -11.07 -9.53 -2.03
N ARG A 213 -9.86 -8.94 -2.11
CA ARG A 213 -9.29 -8.10 -1.03
C ARG A 213 -10.29 -6.97 -0.69
N ARG A 214 -11.21 -7.21 0.24
CA ARG A 214 -12.26 -6.26 0.67
C ARG A 214 -11.59 -5.16 1.49
N LYS A 215 -11.11 -4.11 0.82
CA LYS A 215 -11.14 -2.77 1.42
C LYS A 215 -12.50 -2.17 1.05
N ARG A 216 -13.27 -1.84 2.09
CA ARG A 216 -14.63 -1.29 2.02
C ARG A 216 -14.72 -0.24 0.91
N GLN A 217 -15.57 -0.53 -0.05
CA GLN A 217 -15.93 0.30 -1.19
C GLN A 217 -16.92 1.34 -0.66
N PHE A 218 -16.53 2.61 -0.55
CA PHE A 218 -17.49 3.68 -0.34
C PHE A 218 -17.92 4.22 -1.70
N ARG A 219 -19.18 3.95 -2.05
CA ARG A 219 -19.91 4.59 -3.15
C ARG A 219 -19.73 6.10 -3.10
N MET A 220 -19.61 6.71 -4.28
CA MET A 220 -19.35 8.13 -4.55
C MET A 220 -19.99 9.03 -3.50
#